data_AF-A0A1F2ZSW4-F1
#
_entry.id   AF-A0A1F2ZSW4-F1
#
_cell.length_a   1.000
_cell.length_b   1.000
_cell.length_c   1.000
_cell.angle_alpha   90.00
_cell.angle_beta   90.00
_cell.angle_gamma   90.00
#
_symmetry.space_group_name_H-M   'P 1'
#
loop_
_entity.id
_entity.type
_entity.pdbx_description
1 polymer ?
#
loop_
_entity_poly.entity_id
_entity_poly.type
_entity_poly.pdbx_seq_one_letter_code
_entity_poly.pdbx_strand_id
1 'polypeptide(L)'
;MIKVLVALVVMAVVAPVAAQPLDLDAIARQPGTQVTRRGDAVEIKRGDVTVTIDKDGETGVDSSGHAVLCIWNIAIVAKISADLCYPGEFPQLSAMLGQFIDAANTFIATNSLRPVTKAQLEKNIADRTAKAAAGIKAAGVPPAQNRVCQRQREDDLVPLNAELEKYRREFQDTLKVPRPPVENPCG
;
A
#
# COMPACT_ATOMS: atom_id res chain seq x y z
N MET A 1 25.46 12.63 44.91
CA MET A 1 24.92 11.29 44.58
C MET A 1 24.41 11.33 43.15
N ILE A 2 24.98 10.46 42.32
CA ILE A 2 24.85 10.38 40.86
C ILE A 2 23.54 9.67 40.48
N LYS A 3 22.88 10.14 39.41
CA LYS A 3 22.32 9.28 38.34
C LYS A 3 21.84 10.14 37.17
N VAL A 4 22.76 10.43 36.25
CA VAL A 4 22.47 10.85 34.88
C VAL A 4 22.17 9.57 34.10
N LEU A 5 20.91 9.38 33.68
CA LEU A 5 20.54 8.30 32.78
C LEU A 5 20.73 8.79 31.34
N VAL A 6 21.80 8.33 30.71
CA VAL A 6 22.06 8.50 29.29
C VAL A 6 21.06 7.64 28.52
N ALA A 7 20.12 8.27 27.82
CA ALA A 7 19.22 7.61 26.89
C ALA A 7 20.02 7.18 25.65
N LEU A 8 20.26 5.87 25.52
CA LEU A 8 20.86 5.28 24.34
C LEU A 8 19.79 5.20 23.24
N VAL A 9 19.77 6.18 22.33
CA VAL A 9 19.02 6.10 21.08
C VAL A 9 19.80 5.16 20.16
N VAL A 10 19.42 3.88 20.15
CA VAL A 10 19.90 2.94 19.13
C VAL A 10 19.07 3.19 17.87
N MET A 11 19.60 4.01 16.97
CA MET A 11 19.10 4.05 15.59
C MET A 11 19.37 2.68 14.97
N ALA A 12 18.33 1.89 14.76
CA ALA A 12 18.42 0.71 13.92
C ALA A 12 18.69 1.17 12.49
N VAL A 13 19.94 1.04 12.06
CA VAL A 13 20.33 1.21 10.65
C VAL A 13 19.71 0.03 9.90
N VAL A 14 18.58 0.28 9.24
CA VAL A 14 18.09 -0.62 8.20
C VAL A 14 19.13 -0.54 7.09
N ALA A 15 19.98 -1.56 6.96
CA ALA A 15 20.88 -1.65 5.83
C ALA A 15 20.04 -1.53 4.54
N PRO A 16 20.42 -0.69 3.57
CA PRO A 16 19.72 -0.64 2.31
C PRO A 16 19.86 -2.02 1.68
N VAL A 17 18.76 -2.77 1.61
CA VAL A 17 18.66 -3.88 0.66
C VAL A 17 18.88 -3.22 -0.69
N ALA A 18 20.07 -3.39 -1.26
CA ALA A 18 20.38 -2.87 -2.58
C ALA A 18 19.28 -3.38 -3.51
N ALA A 19 18.42 -2.46 -3.97
CA ALA A 19 17.31 -2.81 -4.83
C ALA A 19 17.89 -3.59 -6.00
N GLN A 20 17.39 -4.81 -6.24
CA GLN A 20 17.86 -5.61 -7.35
C GLN A 20 17.80 -4.76 -8.63
N PRO A 21 18.87 -4.75 -9.44
CA PRO A 21 18.87 -3.98 -10.67
C PRO A 21 17.71 -4.46 -11.55
N LEU A 22 16.97 -3.51 -12.14
CA LEU A 22 15.87 -3.83 -13.04
C LEU A 22 16.40 -4.48 -14.30
N ASP A 23 15.85 -5.66 -14.64
CA ASP A 23 16.09 -6.30 -15.93
C ASP A 23 15.20 -5.62 -16.99
N LEU A 24 15.72 -4.53 -17.56
CA LEU A 24 14.99 -3.73 -18.56
C LEU A 24 14.68 -4.53 -19.82
N ASP A 25 15.51 -5.51 -20.18
CA ASP A 25 15.31 -6.32 -21.37
C ASP A 25 14.19 -7.35 -21.15
N ALA A 26 14.10 -7.93 -19.95
CA ALA A 26 12.95 -8.74 -19.56
C ALA A 26 11.66 -7.92 -19.48
N ILE A 27 11.72 -6.71 -18.93
CA ILE A 27 10.56 -5.78 -18.84
C ILE A 27 10.06 -5.40 -20.23
N ALA A 28 10.95 -5.07 -21.17
CA ALA A 28 10.60 -4.72 -22.54
C ALA A 28 9.89 -5.86 -23.31
N ARG A 29 10.08 -7.13 -22.89
CA ARG A 29 9.40 -8.29 -23.48
C ARG A 29 7.99 -8.53 -22.92
N GLN A 30 7.61 -7.86 -21.84
CA GLN A 30 6.28 -8.03 -21.26
C GLN A 30 5.22 -7.35 -22.16
N PRO A 31 4.04 -7.98 -22.40
CA PRO A 31 3.02 -7.43 -23.28
C PRO A 31 2.60 -6.00 -22.92
N GLY A 32 2.42 -5.14 -23.93
CA GLY A 32 1.99 -3.75 -23.75
C GLY A 32 3.03 -2.83 -23.10
N THR A 33 4.29 -3.25 -22.98
CA THR A 33 5.36 -2.45 -22.37
C THR A 33 6.16 -1.70 -23.41
N GLN A 34 6.42 -0.42 -23.15
CA GLN A 34 7.37 0.38 -23.89
C GLN A 34 8.47 0.83 -22.93
N VAL A 35 9.73 0.60 -23.30
CA VAL A 35 10.89 1.04 -22.52
C VAL A 35 11.66 2.05 -23.36
N THR A 36 11.77 3.28 -22.87
CA THR A 36 12.50 4.37 -23.52
C THR A 36 13.69 4.77 -22.66
N ARG A 37 14.90 4.75 -23.23
CA ARG A 37 16.13 5.21 -22.56
C ARG A 37 16.43 6.64 -23.03
N ARG A 38 16.57 7.60 -22.10
CA ARG A 38 16.88 9.01 -22.38
C ARG A 38 18.01 9.48 -21.47
N GLY A 39 19.25 9.41 -21.96
CA GLY A 39 20.43 9.76 -21.15
C GLY A 39 20.57 8.81 -19.96
N ASP A 40 20.52 9.37 -18.75
CA ASP A 40 20.54 8.65 -17.47
C ASP A 40 19.16 8.20 -16.99
N ALA A 41 18.08 8.61 -17.67
CA ALA A 41 16.72 8.23 -17.31
C ALA A 41 16.17 7.06 -18.15
N VAL A 42 15.33 6.24 -17.51
CA VAL A 42 14.55 5.17 -18.13
C VAL A 42 13.08 5.41 -17.87
N GLU A 43 12.29 5.44 -18.94
CA GLU A 43 10.84 5.54 -18.88
C GLU A 43 10.22 4.19 -19.30
N ILE A 44 9.36 3.64 -18.46
CA ILE A 44 8.63 2.40 -18.68
C ILE A 44 7.15 2.74 -18.71
N LYS A 45 6.52 2.55 -19.87
CA LYS A 45 5.08 2.75 -20.06
C LYS A 45 4.36 1.42 -20.25
N ARG A 46 3.30 1.18 -19.48
CA ARG A 46 2.41 0.01 -19.66
C ARG A 46 1.01 0.34 -19.18
N GLY A 47 0.03 0.20 -20.09
CA GLY A 47 -1.32 0.70 -19.85
C GLY A 47 -1.30 2.22 -19.60
N ASP A 48 -2.05 2.66 -18.59
CA ASP A 48 -2.12 4.06 -18.17
C ASP A 48 -1.02 4.45 -17.16
N VAL A 49 -0.03 3.59 -16.95
CA VAL A 49 1.07 3.84 -16.02
C VAL A 49 2.36 4.18 -16.76
N THR A 50 3.00 5.26 -16.31
CA THR A 50 4.38 5.63 -16.66
C THR A 50 5.23 5.55 -15.39
N VAL A 51 6.31 4.77 -15.45
CA VAL A 51 7.35 4.72 -14.41
C VAL A 51 8.62 5.34 -14.97
N THR A 52 9.13 6.37 -14.29
CA THR A 52 10.40 7.03 -14.60
C THR A 52 11.43 6.67 -13.55
N ILE A 53 12.58 6.20 -13.99
CA ILE A 53 13.73 5.87 -13.14
C ILE A 53 14.89 6.74 -13.60
N ASP A 54 15.38 7.59 -12.71
CA ASP A 54 16.50 8.49 -12.97
C ASP A 54 17.42 8.58 -11.74
N LYS A 55 18.33 9.56 -11.72
CA LYS A 55 19.26 9.78 -10.60
C LYS A 55 18.58 10.15 -9.28
N ASP A 56 17.37 10.70 -9.33
CA ASP A 56 16.61 11.18 -8.17
C ASP A 56 15.70 10.07 -7.61
N GLY A 57 15.49 8.99 -8.38
CA GLY A 57 14.91 7.74 -7.91
C GLY A 57 13.91 7.16 -8.91
N GLU A 58 12.93 6.43 -8.38
CA GLU A 58 11.83 5.86 -9.15
C GLU A 58 10.54 6.60 -8.80
N THR A 59 9.87 7.10 -9.83
CA THR A 59 8.55 7.72 -9.73
C THR A 59 7.59 7.02 -10.68
N GLY A 60 6.35 6.84 -10.25
CA GLY A 60 5.31 6.21 -11.05
C GLY A 60 4.05 7.04 -11.01
N VAL A 61 3.39 7.20 -12.16
CA VAL A 61 2.13 7.93 -12.31
C VAL A 61 1.14 7.06 -13.09
N ASP A 62 -0.03 6.85 -12.51
CA ASP A 62 -1.20 6.23 -13.14
C ASP A 62 -2.16 7.31 -13.64
N SER A 63 -2.22 7.55 -14.95
CA SER A 63 -3.09 8.57 -15.53
C SER A 63 -4.57 8.18 -15.56
N SER A 64 -4.93 6.94 -15.20
CA SER A 64 -6.33 6.51 -15.11
C SER A 64 -7.02 7.01 -13.83
N GLY A 65 -6.25 7.47 -12.84
CA GLY A 65 -6.76 7.80 -11.50
C GLY A 65 -6.94 6.59 -10.59
N HIS A 66 -6.59 5.39 -11.04
CA HIS A 66 -6.72 4.14 -10.28
C HIS A 66 -5.35 3.60 -9.83
N ALA A 67 -4.57 4.42 -9.12
CA ALA A 67 -3.24 4.04 -8.65
C ALA A 67 -3.32 2.86 -7.65
N VAL A 68 -2.84 1.69 -8.09
CA VAL A 68 -3.05 0.42 -7.37
C VAL A 68 -2.45 0.42 -5.96
N LEU A 69 -1.22 0.94 -5.78
CA LEU A 69 -0.57 0.93 -4.46
C LEU A 69 -1.28 1.88 -3.50
N CYS A 70 -1.78 3.01 -4.00
CA CYS A 70 -2.56 3.96 -3.20
C CYS A 70 -3.81 3.31 -2.63
N ILE A 71 -4.63 2.72 -3.52
CA ILE A 71 -5.90 2.11 -3.15
C ILE A 71 -5.65 0.90 -2.24
N TRP A 72 -4.60 0.11 -2.51
CA TRP A 72 -4.16 -0.98 -1.64
C TRP A 72 -3.80 -0.50 -0.24
N ASN A 73 -3.05 0.60 -0.12
CA ASN A 73 -2.67 1.18 1.17
C ASN A 73 -3.89 1.67 1.96
N ILE A 74 -4.81 2.39 1.33
CA ILE A 74 -6.06 2.86 1.94
C ILE A 74 -6.87 1.68 2.44
N ALA A 75 -7.04 0.64 1.62
CA ALA A 75 -7.82 -0.53 1.98
C ALA A 75 -7.26 -1.27 3.20
N ILE A 76 -5.93 -1.37 3.32
CA ILE A 76 -5.27 -1.97 4.49
C ILE A 76 -5.54 -1.15 5.75
N VAL A 77 -5.37 0.18 5.70
CA VAL A 77 -5.59 1.04 6.86
C VAL A 77 -7.05 1.00 7.30
N ALA A 78 -7.99 1.08 6.35
CA ALA A 78 -9.41 0.94 6.62
C ALA A 78 -9.74 -0.42 7.25
N LYS A 79 -9.18 -1.51 6.71
CA LYS A 79 -9.43 -2.87 7.23
C LYS A 79 -8.89 -3.03 8.66
N ILE A 80 -7.65 -2.63 8.89
CA ILE A 80 -7.02 -2.67 10.22
C ILE A 80 -7.88 -1.90 11.22
N SER A 81 -8.41 -0.75 10.83
CA SER A 81 -9.21 0.10 11.72
C SER A 81 -10.60 -0.48 11.96
N ALA A 82 -11.26 -1.02 10.94
CA ALA A 82 -12.51 -1.75 11.10
C ALA A 82 -12.35 -2.93 12.08
N ASP A 83 -11.29 -3.72 11.94
CA ASP A 83 -11.08 -4.94 12.73
C ASP A 83 -10.59 -4.66 14.15
N LEU A 84 -9.68 -3.69 14.35
CA LEU A 84 -9.07 -3.41 15.65
C LEU A 84 -9.82 -2.35 16.45
N CYS A 85 -10.33 -1.30 15.80
CA CYS A 85 -10.97 -0.19 16.49
C CYS A 85 -12.46 -0.43 16.72
N TYR A 86 -13.13 -1.12 15.78
CA TYR A 86 -14.58 -1.28 15.75
C TYR A 86 -15.01 -2.74 15.47
N PRO A 87 -14.51 -3.71 16.28
CA PRO A 87 -14.72 -5.12 16.02
C PRO A 87 -16.21 -5.46 15.95
N GLY A 88 -16.63 -6.05 14.82
CA GLY A 88 -18.00 -6.48 14.58
C GLY A 88 -18.96 -5.40 14.08
N GLU A 89 -18.53 -4.14 14.03
CA GLU A 89 -19.42 -3.04 13.62
C GLU A 89 -19.56 -2.89 12.10
N PHE A 90 -18.47 -3.13 11.36
CA PHE A 90 -18.42 -2.99 9.90
C PHE A 90 -18.13 -4.34 9.19
N PRO A 91 -18.92 -5.40 9.41
CA PRO A 91 -18.56 -6.76 8.96
C PRO A 91 -18.50 -6.89 7.43
N GLN A 92 -19.44 -6.26 6.71
CA GLN A 92 -19.48 -6.32 5.25
C GLN A 92 -18.34 -5.52 4.60
N LEU A 93 -18.04 -4.34 5.15
CA LEU A 93 -16.89 -3.54 4.73
C LEU A 93 -15.57 -4.28 4.97
N SER A 94 -15.37 -4.86 6.17
CA SER A 94 -14.15 -5.61 6.48
C SER A 94 -13.96 -6.81 5.54
N ALA A 95 -15.03 -7.54 5.22
CA ALA A 95 -15.00 -8.64 4.27
C ALA A 95 -14.65 -8.17 2.84
N MET A 96 -15.29 -7.10 2.36
CA MET A 96 -15.00 -6.52 1.05
C MET A 96 -13.54 -6.04 0.94
N LEU A 97 -13.04 -5.33 1.95
CA LEU A 97 -11.66 -4.87 1.99
C LEU A 97 -10.68 -6.06 1.98
N GLY A 98 -10.98 -7.12 2.73
CA GLY A 98 -10.16 -8.34 2.73
C GLY A 98 -10.08 -9.00 1.35
N GLN A 99 -11.22 -9.10 0.64
CA GLN A 99 -11.27 -9.64 -0.72
C GLN A 99 -10.47 -8.78 -1.70
N PHE A 100 -10.61 -7.45 -1.62
CA PHE A 100 -9.83 -6.55 -2.47
C PHE A 100 -8.33 -6.65 -2.19
N ILE A 101 -7.90 -6.66 -0.93
CA ILE A 101 -6.48 -6.77 -0.55
C ILE A 101 -5.87 -8.06 -1.12
N ASP A 102 -6.59 -9.19 -1.06
CA ASP A 102 -6.11 -10.46 -1.62
C ASP A 102 -5.94 -10.41 -3.16
N ALA A 103 -6.93 -9.83 -3.85
CA ALA A 103 -6.88 -9.63 -5.29
C ALA A 103 -5.76 -8.66 -5.69
N ALA A 104 -5.62 -7.55 -4.96
CA ALA A 104 -4.57 -6.56 -5.17
C ALA A 104 -3.17 -7.13 -4.89
N ASN A 105 -2.99 -7.96 -3.86
CA ASN A 105 -1.72 -8.64 -3.62
C ASN A 105 -1.31 -9.54 -4.80
N THR A 106 -2.28 -10.24 -5.38
CA THR A 106 -2.08 -11.08 -6.57
C THR A 106 -1.72 -10.23 -7.79
N PHE A 107 -2.42 -9.11 -7.98
CA PHE A 107 -2.14 -8.15 -9.04
C PHE A 107 -0.73 -7.55 -8.90
N ILE A 108 -0.36 -7.09 -7.72
CA ILE A 108 0.94 -6.47 -7.43
C ILE A 108 2.07 -7.47 -7.70
N ALA A 109 1.98 -8.69 -7.15
CA ALA A 109 2.97 -9.73 -7.39
C ALA A 109 3.14 -10.08 -8.89
N THR A 110 2.06 -10.03 -9.66
CA THR A 110 2.08 -10.36 -11.09
C THR A 110 2.64 -9.22 -11.95
N ASN A 111 2.36 -7.97 -11.59
CA ASN A 111 2.60 -6.82 -12.46
C ASN A 111 3.74 -5.90 -12.01
N SER A 112 4.37 -6.16 -10.87
CA SER A 112 5.50 -5.34 -10.39
C SER A 112 6.72 -5.45 -11.30
N LEU A 113 7.40 -4.33 -11.52
CA LEU A 113 8.63 -4.28 -12.29
C LEU A 113 9.80 -4.98 -11.60
N ARG A 114 9.77 -5.03 -10.27
CA ARG A 114 10.68 -5.82 -9.44
C ARG A 114 9.94 -7.02 -8.84
N PRO A 115 10.61 -8.17 -8.70
CA PRO A 115 10.01 -9.33 -8.06
C PRO A 115 9.52 -9.00 -6.65
N VAL A 116 8.21 -9.18 -6.43
CA VAL A 116 7.58 -9.18 -5.11
C VAL A 116 6.61 -10.34 -5.06
N THR A 117 6.61 -11.05 -3.94
CA THR A 117 5.75 -12.21 -3.73
C THR A 117 4.51 -11.83 -2.93
N LYS A 118 3.41 -12.54 -3.17
CA LYS A 118 2.19 -12.41 -2.36
C LYS A 118 2.48 -12.59 -0.85
N ALA A 119 3.34 -13.54 -0.50
CA ALA A 119 3.74 -13.79 0.89
C ALA A 119 4.49 -12.60 1.53
N GLN A 120 5.32 -11.87 0.77
CA GLN A 120 5.98 -10.66 1.28
C GLN A 120 4.96 -9.55 1.54
N LEU A 121 3.95 -9.40 0.68
CA LEU A 121 2.87 -8.42 0.85
C LEU A 121 2.00 -8.77 2.07
N GLU A 122 1.61 -10.03 2.22
CA GLU A 122 0.86 -10.54 3.37
C GLU A 122 1.62 -10.35 4.68
N LYS A 123 2.92 -10.64 4.69
CA LYS A 123 3.79 -10.37 5.84
C LYS A 123 3.80 -8.88 6.19
N ASN A 124 3.95 -8.00 5.20
CA ASN A 124 3.92 -6.55 5.42
C ASN A 124 2.58 -6.10 6.06
N ILE A 125 1.45 -6.63 5.58
CA ILE A 125 0.12 -6.35 6.15
C ILE A 125 0.03 -6.84 7.60
N ALA A 126 0.52 -8.05 7.89
CA ALA A 126 0.55 -8.59 9.24
C ALA A 126 1.40 -7.73 10.19
N ASP A 127 2.59 -7.32 9.75
CA ASP A 127 3.49 -6.46 10.52
C ASP A 127 2.85 -5.07 10.80
N ARG A 128 2.17 -4.48 9.81
CA ARG A 128 1.39 -3.23 9.97
C ARG A 128 0.26 -3.40 10.98
N THR A 129 -0.48 -4.51 10.90
CA THR A 129 -1.58 -4.84 11.81
C THR A 129 -1.08 -4.99 13.25
N ALA A 130 0.02 -5.73 13.45
CA ALA A 130 0.63 -5.92 14.77
C ALA A 130 1.12 -4.58 15.36
N LYS A 131 1.74 -3.72 14.55
CA LYS A 131 2.16 -2.38 14.95
C LYS A 131 0.97 -1.50 15.35
N ALA A 132 -0.12 -1.53 14.59
CA ALA A 132 -1.33 -0.77 14.92
C ALA A 132 -1.97 -1.27 16.23
N ALA A 133 -2.09 -2.59 16.41
CA ALA A 133 -2.59 -3.19 17.64
C ALA A 133 -1.74 -2.80 18.86
N ALA A 134 -0.41 -2.82 18.73
CA ALA A 134 0.50 -2.37 19.78
C ALA A 134 0.33 -0.88 20.10
N GLY A 135 0.17 -0.02 19.08
CA GLY A 135 -0.07 1.41 19.26
C GLY A 135 -1.40 1.72 19.95
N ILE A 136 -2.48 1.03 19.57
CA ILE A 136 -3.79 1.15 20.22
C ILE A 136 -3.69 0.73 21.70
N LYS A 137 -3.04 -0.40 21.98
CA LYS A 137 -2.82 -0.88 23.36
C LYS A 137 -1.99 0.12 24.19
N ALA A 138 -0.92 0.66 23.61
CA ALA A 138 -0.03 1.60 24.29
C ALA A 138 -0.71 2.93 24.63
N ALA A 139 -1.76 3.32 23.90
CA ALA A 139 -2.54 4.52 24.21
C ALA A 139 -3.31 4.42 25.54
N GLY A 140 -3.51 3.21 26.08
CA GLY A 140 -4.14 3.00 27.39
C GLY A 140 -5.63 3.39 27.47
N VAL A 141 -6.26 3.64 26.32
CA VAL A 141 -7.68 3.98 26.20
C VAL A 141 -8.40 2.92 25.38
N PRO A 142 -9.72 2.71 25.58
CA PRO A 142 -10.52 1.87 24.70
C PRO A 142 -10.37 2.30 23.23
N PRO A 143 -10.33 1.37 22.26
CA PRO A 143 -10.12 1.71 20.85
C PRO A 143 -11.10 2.76 20.31
N ALA A 144 -12.38 2.70 20.68
CA ALA A 144 -13.40 3.69 20.29
C ALA A 144 -13.16 5.11 20.84
N GLN A 145 -12.32 5.26 21.87
CA GLN A 145 -11.91 6.55 22.45
C GLN A 145 -10.53 7.01 21.93
N ASN A 146 -9.83 6.17 21.16
CA ASN A 146 -8.57 6.54 20.55
C ASN A 146 -8.84 7.54 19.41
N ARG A 147 -8.19 8.71 19.44
CA ARG A 147 -8.39 9.77 18.44
C ARG A 147 -8.08 9.32 17.01
N VAL A 148 -7.11 8.43 16.82
CA VAL A 148 -6.79 7.89 15.49
C VAL A 148 -7.92 6.99 15.00
N CYS A 149 -8.44 6.12 15.86
CA CYS A 149 -9.60 5.29 15.53
C CYS A 149 -10.83 6.15 15.20
N GLN A 150 -11.12 7.17 16.00
CA GLN A 150 -12.26 8.08 15.78
C GLN A 150 -12.14 8.83 14.46
N ARG A 151 -10.94 9.36 14.15
CA ARG A 151 -10.71 10.02 12.88
C ARG A 151 -10.92 9.07 11.71
N GLN A 152 -10.30 7.88 11.74
CA GLN A 152 -10.45 6.90 10.66
C GLN A 152 -11.91 6.46 10.48
N ARG A 153 -12.67 6.39 11.58
CA ARG A 153 -14.09 6.06 11.51
C ARG A 153 -14.85 7.06 10.64
N GLU A 154 -14.71 8.35 10.92
CA GLU A 154 -15.46 9.41 10.25
C GLU A 154 -14.90 9.72 8.86
N ASP A 155 -13.58 9.75 8.71
CA ASP A 155 -12.91 10.08 7.44
C ASP A 155 -13.01 8.92 6.44
N ASP A 156 -13.02 7.66 6.90
CA ASP A 156 -12.91 6.49 6.01
C ASP A 156 -14.03 5.46 6.21
N LEU A 157 -14.21 4.91 7.41
CA LEU A 157 -15.06 3.72 7.58
C LEU A 157 -16.54 4.00 7.32
N VAL A 158 -17.06 5.12 7.81
CA VAL A 158 -18.47 5.51 7.60
C VAL A 158 -18.74 5.80 6.11
N PRO A 159 -17.95 6.63 5.40
CA PRO A 159 -18.09 6.83 3.97
C PRO A 159 -17.96 5.53 3.15
N LEU A 160 -16.92 4.73 3.40
CA LEU A 160 -16.70 3.46 2.70
C LEU A 160 -17.86 2.48 2.88
N ASN A 161 -18.40 2.40 4.10
CA ASN A 161 -19.53 1.52 4.39
C ASN A 161 -20.83 2.01 3.76
N ALA A 162 -21.06 3.33 3.72
CA ALA A 162 -22.24 3.93 3.10
C ALA A 162 -22.27 3.69 1.57
N GLU A 163 -21.11 3.64 0.93
CA GLU A 163 -20.96 3.48 -0.53
C GLU A 163 -20.34 2.13 -0.94
N LEU A 164 -20.57 1.07 -0.16
CA LEU A 164 -19.93 -0.25 -0.31
C LEU A 164 -19.93 -0.78 -1.76
N GLU A 165 -21.08 -0.72 -2.45
CA GLU A 165 -21.22 -1.22 -3.83
C GLU A 165 -20.41 -0.39 -4.84
N LYS A 166 -20.28 0.91 -4.62
CA LYS A 166 -19.47 1.79 -5.46
C LYS A 166 -18.00 1.42 -5.30
N TYR A 167 -17.51 1.35 -4.06
CA TYR A 167 -16.12 0.98 -3.80
C TYR A 167 -15.77 -0.43 -4.29
N ARG A 168 -16.71 -1.39 -4.19
CA ARG A 168 -16.51 -2.73 -4.78
C ARG A 168 -16.23 -2.65 -6.29
N ARG A 169 -16.98 -1.82 -7.03
CA ARG A 169 -16.76 -1.63 -8.46
C ARG A 169 -15.46 -0.91 -8.74
N GLU A 170 -15.17 0.17 -8.03
CA GLU A 170 -13.91 0.91 -8.19
C GLU A 170 -12.68 0.03 -7.93
N PHE A 171 -12.75 -0.85 -6.93
CA PHE A 171 -11.72 -1.84 -6.63
C PHE A 171 -11.55 -2.88 -7.74
N GLN A 172 -12.64 -3.33 -8.36
CA GLN A 172 -12.58 -4.22 -9.52
C GLN A 172 -11.98 -3.52 -10.75
N ASP A 173 -12.40 -2.29 -11.02
CA ASP A 173 -11.89 -1.49 -12.14
C ASP A 173 -10.40 -1.18 -11.98
N THR A 174 -9.96 -0.92 -10.75
CA THR A 174 -8.55 -0.68 -10.41
C THR A 174 -7.64 -1.83 -10.86
N LEU A 175 -8.09 -3.07 -10.70
CA LEU A 175 -7.31 -4.28 -10.98
C LEU A 175 -7.53 -4.85 -12.38
N LYS A 176 -8.35 -4.20 -13.21
CA LYS A 176 -8.80 -4.72 -14.51
C LYS A 176 -7.71 -4.73 -15.58
N VAL A 177 -6.83 -3.72 -15.59
CA VAL A 177 -5.81 -3.55 -16.63
C VAL A 177 -4.43 -3.92 -16.07
N PRO A 178 -3.75 -4.93 -16.61
CA PRO A 178 -2.39 -5.29 -16.19
C PRO A 178 -1.40 -4.13 -16.40
N ARG A 179 -0.88 -3.58 -15.30
CA ARG A 179 0.06 -2.44 -15.31
C ARG A 179 0.91 -2.41 -14.02
N PRO A 180 2.11 -1.80 -14.05
CA PRO A 180 2.92 -1.64 -12.84
C PRO A 180 2.11 -0.99 -11.72
N PRO A 181 2.10 -1.54 -10.51
CA PRO A 181 1.41 -0.93 -9.40
C PRO A 181 2.23 0.28 -8.93
N VAL A 182 1.62 1.46 -8.97
CA VAL A 182 2.24 2.73 -8.54
C VAL A 182 1.37 3.41 -7.49
N GLU A 183 1.95 4.34 -6.74
CA GLU A 183 1.26 5.08 -5.68
C GLU A 183 0.56 6.34 -6.20
N ASN A 184 1.07 7.01 -7.24
CA ASN A 184 0.50 8.29 -7.67
C ASN A 184 -0.47 8.15 -8.84
N PRO A 185 -1.55 8.96 -8.89
CA PRO A 185 -1.97 9.89 -7.85
C PRO A 185 -2.62 9.18 -6.64
N CYS A 186 -2.34 9.68 -5.44
CA CYS A 186 -3.21 9.49 -4.27
C CYS A 186 -4.09 10.72 -4.11
N GLY A 187 -5.39 10.56 -4.34
CA GLY A 187 -6.39 11.62 -4.18
C GLY A 187 -6.80 11.83 -2.73
#